data_AF-A0A3B9ETU9-F1
#
_entry.id   AF-A0A3B9ETU9-F1
#
_cell.length_a   1.000
_cell.length_b   1.000
_cell.length_c   1.000
_cell.angle_alpha   90.00
_cell.angle_beta   90.00
_cell.angle_gamma   90.00
#
_symmetry.space_group_name_H-M   'P 1'
#
loop_
_entity.id
_entity.type
_entity.pdbx_description
1 polymer ?
#
loop_
_entity_poly.entity_id
_entity_poly.type
_entity_poly.pdbx_seq_one_letter_code
_entity_poly.pdbx_strand_id
1 'polypeptide(L)'
;TETVLCFAEDKDGEVWIGTNEGVAVLYSPRNLFEPNRNYDAQRIIIDDDGDGLGDPFLGGEAVNDIEVDGANKKWFATANSGVFYTSDDGREEIYHFTSENSPLISNNVIDIEIDDESGMVYFGTDQGIVSFQGVATEGSDFNDDVFAYPNPVEPGYTGPILIRGLVTNAQVKITDVEGNIVYETVAEGGQAIWSGRNFDGQRVKTGVYLAYITDELGTSTAITKILVVN
;
A
#
# COMPACT_ATOMS: atom_id res chain seq x y z
N THR A 1 20.34 -18.20 -17.54
CA THR A 1 21.10 -17.14 -16.82
C THR A 1 20.08 -16.14 -16.39
N GLU A 2 20.00 -15.87 -15.10
CA GLU A 2 19.11 -14.84 -14.55
C GLU A 2 19.54 -13.47 -15.07
N THR A 3 18.58 -12.69 -15.55
CA THR A 3 18.74 -11.35 -16.08
C THR A 3 17.88 -10.42 -15.24
N VAL A 4 18.49 -9.34 -14.76
CA VAL A 4 17.78 -8.26 -14.07
C VAL A 4 17.03 -7.42 -15.10
N LEU A 5 15.74 -7.22 -14.88
CA LEU A 5 14.85 -6.48 -15.77
C LEU A 5 14.52 -5.10 -15.19
N CYS A 6 14.32 -5.01 -13.88
CA CYS A 6 13.99 -3.79 -13.15
C CYS A 6 14.51 -3.85 -11.71
N PHE A 7 14.50 -2.70 -11.02
CA PHE A 7 14.73 -2.63 -9.59
C PHE A 7 14.07 -1.38 -9.00
N ALA A 8 13.72 -1.42 -7.73
CA ALA A 8 13.18 -0.30 -6.96
C ALA A 8 13.81 -0.28 -5.56
N GLU A 9 14.11 0.91 -5.02
CA GLU A 9 14.47 1.07 -3.61
C GLU A 9 13.19 1.39 -2.83
N ASP A 10 12.95 0.67 -1.74
CA ASP A 10 11.78 0.89 -0.91
C ASP A 10 12.03 1.90 0.22
N LYS A 11 11.02 2.18 1.04
CA LYS A 11 11.10 3.21 2.10
C LYS A 11 11.99 2.80 3.28
N ASP A 12 12.35 1.52 3.38
CA ASP A 12 13.29 1.00 4.37
C ASP A 12 14.75 0.98 3.84
N GLY A 13 14.94 1.35 2.57
CA GLY A 13 16.22 1.34 1.88
C GLY A 13 16.64 -0.05 1.41
N GLU A 14 15.69 -0.97 1.29
CA GLU A 14 15.88 -2.29 0.68
C GLU A 14 15.73 -2.17 -0.83
N VAL A 15 16.55 -2.90 -1.60
CA VAL A 15 16.46 -2.86 -3.07
C VAL A 15 15.76 -4.12 -3.56
N TRP A 16 14.58 -3.92 -4.13
CA TRP A 16 13.77 -4.94 -4.78
C TRP A 16 14.23 -5.09 -6.23
N ILE A 17 14.48 -6.33 -6.66
CA ILE A 17 15.08 -6.64 -7.95
C ILE A 17 14.15 -7.60 -8.68
N GLY A 18 13.59 -7.14 -9.79
CA GLY A 18 12.81 -7.96 -10.71
C GLY A 18 13.71 -8.61 -11.73
N THR A 19 13.53 -9.91 -11.92
CA THR A 19 14.32 -10.71 -12.86
C THR A 19 13.41 -11.44 -13.84
N ASN A 20 14.00 -12.11 -14.82
CA ASN A 20 13.28 -13.01 -15.70
C ASN A 20 12.85 -14.34 -15.03
N GLU A 21 13.15 -14.55 -13.74
CA GLU A 21 12.85 -15.78 -12.99
C GLU A 21 12.18 -15.50 -11.61
N GLY A 22 11.67 -14.28 -11.41
CA GLY A 22 11.00 -13.84 -10.18
C GLY A 22 11.69 -12.66 -9.50
N VAL A 23 11.46 -12.52 -8.19
CA VAL A 23 11.93 -11.39 -7.38
C VAL A 23 13.06 -11.80 -6.44
N ALA A 24 14.02 -10.90 -6.24
CA ALA A 24 15.00 -10.97 -5.17
C ALA A 24 15.12 -9.61 -4.46
N VAL A 25 15.44 -9.63 -3.17
CA VAL A 25 15.57 -8.43 -2.34
C VAL A 25 16.98 -8.36 -1.78
N LEU A 26 17.60 -7.19 -1.95
CA LEU A 26 18.85 -6.83 -1.28
C LEU A 26 18.52 -5.99 -0.05
N TYR A 27 18.41 -6.66 1.10
CA TYR A 27 18.04 -6.07 2.39
C TYR A 27 19.07 -5.09 2.97
N SER A 28 20.30 -5.07 2.47
CA SER A 28 21.37 -4.22 3.03
C SER A 28 22.32 -3.76 1.94
N PRO A 29 21.87 -2.87 1.02
CA PRO A 29 22.67 -2.43 -0.12
C PRO A 29 23.97 -1.73 0.31
N ARG A 30 24.00 -1.09 1.48
CA ARG A 30 25.21 -0.47 2.05
C ARG A 30 26.36 -1.46 2.24
N ASN A 31 26.07 -2.75 2.46
CA ASN A 31 27.08 -3.78 2.65
C ASN A 31 27.97 -4.00 1.40
N LEU A 32 27.51 -3.60 0.21
CA LEU A 32 28.29 -3.66 -1.03
C LEU A 32 29.61 -2.87 -0.93
N PHE A 33 29.62 -1.82 -0.12
CA PHE A 33 30.77 -0.90 0.02
C PHE A 33 31.63 -1.21 1.25
N GLU A 34 31.28 -2.24 2.03
CA GLU A 34 31.98 -2.62 3.26
C GLU A 34 32.71 -3.97 3.09
N PRO A 35 34.01 -4.06 3.45
CA PRO A 35 34.74 -5.31 3.33
C PRO A 35 34.21 -6.38 4.30
N ASN A 36 34.10 -7.62 3.81
CA ASN A 36 33.66 -8.80 4.57
C ASN A 36 32.20 -8.77 5.07
N ARG A 37 31.32 -7.99 4.43
CA ARG A 37 29.88 -8.06 4.68
C ARG A 37 29.15 -8.83 3.59
N ASN A 38 28.03 -9.46 3.96
CA ASN A 38 27.15 -10.11 3.00
C ASN A 38 26.30 -9.05 2.28
N TYR A 39 26.24 -9.14 0.95
CA TYR A 39 25.46 -8.28 0.06
C TYR A 39 24.70 -9.12 -0.98
N ASP A 40 24.50 -10.42 -0.71
CA ASP A 40 23.73 -11.29 -1.58
C ASP A 40 22.24 -10.95 -1.49
N ALA A 41 21.62 -10.73 -2.65
CA ALA A 41 20.18 -10.62 -2.77
C ALA A 41 19.52 -11.98 -2.47
N GLN A 42 18.36 -11.96 -1.84
CA GLN A 42 17.65 -13.16 -1.38
C GLN A 42 16.28 -13.23 -2.03
N ARG A 43 15.85 -14.43 -2.43
CA ARG A 43 14.48 -14.65 -2.88
C ARG A 43 13.53 -14.64 -1.70
N ILE A 44 12.34 -14.10 -1.92
CA ILE A 44 11.23 -14.25 -0.98
C ILE A 44 10.67 -15.65 -1.15
N ILE A 45 10.51 -16.37 -0.04
CA ILE A 45 9.92 -17.70 0.00
C ILE A 45 8.58 -17.58 0.72
N ILE A 46 7.51 -18.02 0.05
CA ILE A 46 6.15 -18.04 0.58
C ILE A 46 5.88 -19.47 1.07
N ASP A 47 5.66 -19.63 2.37
CA ASP A 47 5.39 -20.91 3.03
C ASP A 47 4.12 -20.78 3.88
N ASP A 48 2.97 -20.75 3.19
CA ASP A 48 1.67 -20.52 3.83
C ASP A 48 1.25 -21.67 4.76
N ASP A 49 1.68 -22.90 4.45
CA ASP A 49 1.34 -24.11 5.21
C ASP A 49 2.34 -24.38 6.35
N GLY A 50 3.47 -23.65 6.39
CA GLY A 50 4.49 -23.73 7.43
C GLY A 50 5.21 -25.07 7.51
N ASP A 51 5.23 -25.83 6.40
CA ASP A 51 5.82 -27.17 6.33
C ASP A 51 7.32 -27.13 5.94
N GLY A 52 7.86 -25.94 5.67
CA GLY A 52 9.23 -25.71 5.27
C GLY A 52 9.50 -25.97 3.78
N LEU A 53 8.45 -26.17 2.97
CA LEU A 53 8.50 -26.38 1.53
C LEU A 53 7.92 -25.18 0.76
N GLY A 54 8.22 -23.97 1.22
CA GLY A 54 7.76 -22.76 0.56
C GLY A 54 8.30 -22.60 -0.86
N ASP A 55 7.51 -21.95 -1.70
CA ASP A 55 7.85 -21.65 -3.08
C ASP A 55 8.40 -20.21 -3.22
N PRO A 56 9.33 -19.95 -4.15
CA PRO A 56 9.77 -18.60 -4.43
C PRO A 56 8.60 -17.73 -4.91
N PHE A 57 8.44 -16.55 -4.31
CA PHE A 57 7.47 -15.56 -4.77
C PHE A 57 7.75 -15.19 -6.24
N LEU A 58 6.71 -15.26 -7.08
CA LEU A 58 6.81 -15.07 -8.54
C LEU A 58 7.88 -15.97 -9.20
N GLY A 59 8.13 -17.16 -8.65
CA GLY A 59 9.12 -18.09 -9.16
C GLY A 59 8.86 -18.48 -10.62
N GLY A 60 9.80 -18.14 -11.50
CA GLY A 60 9.70 -18.40 -12.94
C GLY A 60 8.88 -17.37 -13.73
N GLU A 61 8.33 -16.35 -13.06
CA GLU A 61 7.66 -15.23 -13.72
C GLU A 61 8.66 -14.10 -13.99
N ALA A 62 8.65 -13.59 -15.22
CA ALA A 62 9.45 -12.41 -15.55
C ALA A 62 8.76 -11.16 -15.01
N VAL A 63 9.46 -10.45 -14.12
CA VAL A 63 9.02 -9.20 -13.51
C VAL A 63 9.58 -8.05 -14.32
N ASN A 64 8.72 -7.35 -15.03
CA ASN A 64 9.10 -6.28 -15.94
C ASN A 64 9.34 -4.97 -15.20
N ASP A 65 8.58 -4.73 -14.13
CA ASP A 65 8.62 -3.49 -13.37
C ASP A 65 8.16 -3.70 -11.92
N ILE A 66 8.66 -2.86 -11.00
CA ILE A 66 8.34 -2.88 -9.57
C ILE A 66 8.13 -1.44 -9.13
N GLU A 67 6.97 -1.16 -8.53
CA GLU A 67 6.70 0.14 -7.92
C GLU A 67 6.37 0.04 -6.44
N VAL A 68 6.85 1.02 -5.67
CA VAL A 68 6.67 1.08 -4.21
C VAL A 68 5.72 2.22 -3.89
N ASP A 69 4.59 1.89 -3.26
CA ASP A 69 3.58 2.91 -2.95
C ASP A 69 3.86 3.70 -1.66
N GLY A 70 3.01 4.68 -1.41
CA GLY A 70 3.09 5.55 -0.24
C GLY A 70 3.11 4.82 1.12
N ALA A 71 2.56 3.60 1.19
CA ALA A 71 2.50 2.72 2.36
C ALA A 71 3.63 1.68 2.40
N ASN A 72 4.63 1.81 1.52
CA ASN A 72 5.75 0.89 1.33
C ASN A 72 5.37 -0.49 0.76
N LYS A 73 4.14 -0.64 0.24
CA LYS A 73 3.65 -1.88 -0.38
C LYS A 73 4.10 -1.94 -1.84
N LYS A 74 4.22 -3.16 -2.37
CA LYS A 74 4.87 -3.39 -3.66
C LYS A 74 3.87 -3.78 -4.73
N TRP A 75 3.95 -3.09 -5.86
CA TRP A 75 3.30 -3.42 -7.12
C TRP A 75 4.30 -4.10 -8.05
N PHE A 76 3.89 -5.19 -8.70
CA PHE A 76 4.73 -5.93 -9.64
C PHE A 76 4.03 -6.05 -11.00
N ALA A 77 4.69 -5.56 -12.05
CA ALA A 77 4.31 -5.82 -13.42
C ALA A 77 4.96 -7.12 -13.89
N THR A 78 4.17 -8.05 -14.43
CA THR A 78 4.70 -9.33 -14.92
C THR A 78 4.45 -9.51 -16.42
N ALA A 79 5.30 -10.32 -17.06
CA ALA A 79 5.23 -10.55 -18.49
C ALA A 79 4.01 -11.37 -18.94
N ASN A 80 3.45 -12.23 -18.08
CA ASN A 80 2.35 -13.11 -18.47
C ASN A 80 1.28 -13.34 -17.38
N SER A 81 1.51 -12.84 -16.16
CA SER A 81 0.69 -13.15 -14.99
C SER A 81 -0.05 -11.95 -14.44
N GLY A 82 -0.10 -10.84 -15.20
CA GLY A 82 -0.83 -9.63 -14.80
C GLY A 82 -0.07 -8.79 -13.77
N VAL A 83 -0.81 -8.19 -12.84
CA VAL A 83 -0.29 -7.30 -11.80
C VAL A 83 -0.47 -7.92 -10.43
N PHE A 84 0.58 -7.93 -9.62
CA PHE A 84 0.51 -8.31 -8.20
C PHE A 84 0.69 -7.07 -7.32
N TYR A 85 -0.09 -6.99 -6.25
CA TYR A 85 0.06 -6.00 -5.19
C TYR A 85 0.20 -6.74 -3.86
N THR A 86 1.23 -6.42 -3.10
CA THR A 86 1.62 -7.20 -1.91
C THR A 86 1.84 -6.32 -0.69
N SER A 87 1.96 -6.94 0.49
CA SER A 87 2.48 -6.30 1.70
C SER A 87 3.85 -5.64 1.47
N ASP A 88 4.26 -4.82 2.42
CA ASP A 88 5.58 -4.20 2.43
C ASP A 88 6.71 -5.24 2.40
N ASP A 89 6.57 -6.37 3.08
CA ASP A 89 7.57 -7.44 3.04
C ASP A 89 7.43 -8.40 1.84
N GLY A 90 6.45 -8.15 0.96
CA GLY A 90 6.17 -8.96 -0.23
C GLY A 90 5.70 -10.38 0.07
N ARG A 91 5.30 -10.69 1.31
CA ARG A 91 4.87 -12.04 1.71
C ARG A 91 3.37 -12.27 1.60
N GLU A 92 2.56 -11.23 1.69
CA GLU A 92 1.11 -11.33 1.56
C GLU A 92 0.67 -10.74 0.23
N GLU A 93 -0.03 -11.53 -0.59
CA GLU A 93 -0.73 -11.02 -1.77
C GLU A 93 -2.02 -10.31 -1.35
N ILE A 94 -2.09 -9.00 -1.58
CA ILE A 94 -3.26 -8.18 -1.28
C ILE A 94 -4.22 -8.19 -2.48
N TYR A 95 -3.69 -7.98 -3.68
CA TYR A 95 -4.45 -8.09 -4.93
C TYR A 95 -3.64 -8.78 -6.03
N HIS A 96 -4.35 -9.53 -6.86
CA HIS A 96 -3.86 -10.05 -8.12
C HIS A 96 -4.84 -9.72 -9.23
N PHE A 97 -4.39 -8.91 -10.21
CA PHE A 97 -5.20 -8.50 -11.35
C PHE A 97 -4.75 -9.22 -12.61
N THR A 98 -5.70 -9.92 -13.24
CA THR A 98 -5.54 -10.53 -14.55
C THR A 98 -6.69 -10.10 -15.47
N SER A 99 -6.52 -10.28 -16.77
CA SER A 99 -7.56 -10.02 -17.77
C SER A 99 -8.79 -10.92 -17.61
N GLU A 100 -8.65 -12.04 -16.89
CA GLU A 100 -9.73 -12.97 -16.59
C GLU A 100 -10.56 -12.56 -15.37
N ASN A 101 -9.92 -11.93 -14.37
CA ASN A 101 -10.57 -11.60 -13.09
C ASN A 101 -10.88 -10.10 -12.93
N SER A 102 -10.40 -9.25 -13.84
CA SER A 102 -10.46 -7.80 -13.72
C SER A 102 -10.58 -7.11 -15.09
N PRO A 103 -10.81 -5.79 -15.12
CA PRO A 103 -10.76 -5.00 -16.35
C PRO A 103 -9.35 -4.79 -16.95
N LEU A 104 -8.32 -5.48 -16.44
CA LEU A 104 -6.97 -5.41 -17.00
C LEU A 104 -6.98 -5.84 -18.48
N ILE A 105 -6.33 -5.04 -19.33
CA ILE A 105 -6.44 -5.20 -20.79
C ILE A 105 -5.66 -6.43 -21.29
N SER A 106 -4.54 -6.75 -20.64
CA SER A 106 -3.66 -7.87 -20.98
C SER A 106 -2.85 -8.29 -19.76
N ASN A 107 -2.53 -9.58 -19.65
CA ASN A 107 -1.67 -10.11 -18.59
C ASN A 107 -0.18 -9.82 -18.81
N ASN A 108 0.19 -9.27 -19.97
CA ASN A 108 1.53 -8.77 -20.23
C ASN A 108 1.61 -7.28 -19.86
N VAL A 109 2.09 -7.03 -18.65
CA VAL A 109 2.21 -5.70 -18.06
C VAL A 109 3.66 -5.28 -18.15
N ILE A 110 3.91 -4.17 -18.85
CA ILE A 110 5.24 -3.68 -19.19
C ILE A 110 5.76 -2.74 -18.09
N ASP A 111 4.87 -1.94 -17.52
CA ASP A 111 5.22 -0.77 -16.70
C ASP A 111 4.08 -0.46 -15.72
N ILE A 112 4.42 0.02 -14.52
CA ILE A 112 3.49 0.54 -13.52
C ILE A 112 3.98 1.91 -13.07
N GLU A 113 3.07 2.86 -12.92
CA GLU A 113 3.40 4.20 -12.39
C GLU A 113 2.33 4.64 -11.41
N ILE A 114 2.73 5.30 -10.33
CA ILE A 114 1.84 5.74 -9.25
C ILE A 114 1.80 7.28 -9.23
N ASP A 115 0.59 7.85 -9.23
CA ASP A 115 0.39 9.22 -8.84
C ASP A 115 0.28 9.29 -7.31
N ASP A 116 1.40 9.62 -6.68
CA ASP A 116 1.59 9.74 -5.24
C ASP A 116 0.55 10.63 -4.52
N GLU A 117 0.02 11.66 -5.19
CA GLU A 117 -0.94 12.59 -4.57
C GLU A 117 -2.36 12.00 -4.56
N SER A 118 -2.75 11.32 -5.64
CA SER A 118 -4.10 10.79 -5.79
C SER A 118 -4.23 9.31 -5.38
N GLY A 119 -3.11 8.58 -5.32
CA GLY A 119 -3.05 7.13 -5.19
C GLY A 119 -3.51 6.39 -6.46
N MET A 120 -3.62 7.08 -7.60
CA MET A 120 -3.97 6.44 -8.86
C MET A 120 -2.78 5.65 -9.37
N VAL A 121 -3.00 4.38 -9.68
CA VAL A 121 -1.98 3.49 -10.24
C VAL A 121 -2.29 3.26 -11.71
N TYR A 122 -1.30 3.42 -12.57
CA TYR A 122 -1.42 3.23 -14.01
C TYR A 122 -0.71 1.94 -14.41
N PHE A 123 -1.41 1.06 -15.13
CA PHE A 123 -0.85 -0.18 -15.65
C PHE A 123 -0.64 -0.03 -17.15
N GLY A 124 0.62 0.04 -17.58
CA GLY A 124 1.02 0.00 -18.98
C GLY A 124 1.10 -1.44 -19.47
N THR A 125 0.12 -1.89 -20.24
CA THR A 125 0.13 -3.23 -20.85
C THR A 125 0.56 -3.16 -22.32
N ASP A 126 0.91 -4.30 -22.90
CA ASP A 126 1.22 -4.41 -24.33
C ASP A 126 0.04 -4.05 -25.27
N GLN A 127 -1.18 -3.96 -24.74
CA GLN A 127 -2.40 -3.63 -25.47
C GLN A 127 -3.00 -2.26 -25.10
N GLY A 128 -2.36 -1.50 -24.20
CA GLY A 128 -2.83 -0.17 -23.79
C GLY A 128 -2.70 0.08 -22.28
N ILE A 129 -3.21 1.22 -21.84
CA ILE A 129 -3.11 1.68 -20.44
C ILE A 129 -4.48 1.59 -19.76
N VAL A 130 -4.51 1.08 -18.53
CA VAL A 130 -5.67 1.11 -17.64
C VAL A 130 -5.24 1.65 -16.27
N SER A 131 -6.12 2.34 -15.57
CA SER A 131 -5.83 2.89 -14.24
C SER A 131 -6.65 2.19 -13.15
N PHE A 132 -6.05 2.03 -11.98
CA PHE A 132 -6.67 1.54 -10.76
C PHE A 132 -6.58 2.60 -9.66
N GLN A 133 -7.71 2.89 -9.02
CA GLN A 133 -7.72 3.82 -7.88
C GLN A 133 -7.20 3.08 -6.63
N GLY A 134 -5.92 3.27 -6.33
CA GLY A 134 -5.29 2.79 -5.11
C GLY A 134 -5.71 3.60 -3.87
N VAL A 135 -5.32 3.07 -2.72
CA VAL A 135 -5.59 3.64 -1.39
C VAL A 135 -4.36 4.29 -0.76
N ALA A 136 -3.16 3.93 -1.19
CA ALA A 136 -1.93 4.54 -0.70
C ALA A 136 -1.70 5.89 -1.38
N THR A 137 -1.34 6.90 -0.60
CA THR A 137 -0.82 8.19 -1.08
C THR A 137 0.50 8.47 -0.41
N GLU A 138 1.34 9.33 -0.97
CA GLU A 138 2.59 9.70 -0.31
C GLU A 138 2.32 10.42 1.02
N GLY A 139 3.09 10.05 2.04
CA GLY A 139 3.03 10.68 3.35
C GLY A 139 3.88 11.94 3.41
N SER A 140 3.48 12.88 4.25
CA SER A 140 4.28 14.08 4.53
C SER A 140 5.28 13.84 5.66
N ASP A 141 6.31 14.68 5.76
CA ASP A 141 7.29 14.63 6.88
C ASP A 141 6.63 14.87 8.25
N PHE A 142 5.57 15.68 8.25
CA PHE A 142 4.79 16.03 9.43
C PHE A 142 3.31 16.02 9.07
N ASN A 143 2.43 15.84 10.07
CA ASN A 143 1.00 16.00 9.84
C ASN A 143 0.74 17.47 9.49
N ASP A 144 0.33 17.75 8.25
CA ASP A 144 0.13 19.10 7.73
C ASP A 144 -1.22 19.23 7.05
N ASP A 145 -1.90 20.34 7.31
CA ASP A 145 -3.27 20.63 6.84
C ASP A 145 -4.25 19.44 6.99
N VAL A 146 -4.20 18.70 8.11
CA VAL A 146 -5.01 17.47 8.28
C VAL A 146 -6.52 17.72 8.17
N PHE A 147 -7.17 17.08 7.21
CA PHE A 147 -8.61 17.20 6.97
C PHE A 147 -9.28 15.85 6.69
N ALA A 148 -10.59 15.80 6.90
CA ALA A 148 -11.42 14.65 6.55
C ALA A 148 -12.39 15.00 5.41
N TYR A 149 -12.59 14.06 4.48
CA TYR A 149 -13.48 14.20 3.34
C TYR A 149 -14.22 12.87 3.05
N PRO A 150 -15.54 12.89 2.79
CA PRO A 150 -16.43 14.05 2.82
C PRO A 150 -16.70 14.54 4.25
N ASN A 151 -16.90 15.86 4.40
CA ASN A 151 -17.27 16.48 5.67
C ASN A 151 -18.18 17.70 5.43
N PRO A 152 -19.49 17.64 5.77
CA PRO A 152 -20.16 16.53 6.44
C PRO A 152 -20.30 15.28 5.56
N VAL A 153 -20.38 14.12 6.20
CA VAL A 153 -20.82 12.87 5.58
C VAL A 153 -22.34 12.92 5.48
N GLU A 154 -22.84 13.07 4.26
CA GLU A 154 -24.26 13.29 4.00
C GLU A 154 -25.12 12.01 4.18
N PRO A 155 -26.44 12.18 4.42
CA PRO A 155 -27.38 11.05 4.46
C PRO A 155 -27.33 10.24 3.16
N GLY A 156 -27.21 8.92 3.29
CA GLY A 156 -27.14 8.01 2.15
C GLY A 156 -25.75 7.86 1.51
N TYR A 157 -24.73 8.63 1.92
CA TYR A 157 -23.35 8.39 1.48
C TYR A 157 -22.81 7.09 2.06
N THR A 158 -22.43 6.13 1.21
CA THR A 158 -21.89 4.81 1.61
C THR A 158 -20.42 4.60 1.25
N GLY A 159 -19.77 5.63 0.69
CA GLY A 159 -18.36 5.57 0.34
C GLY A 159 -17.42 5.71 1.54
N PRO A 160 -16.11 5.64 1.30
CA PRO A 160 -15.11 5.83 2.34
C PRO A 160 -15.00 7.29 2.78
N ILE A 161 -14.74 7.49 4.06
CA ILE A 161 -14.32 8.76 4.65
C ILE A 161 -12.80 8.74 4.70
N LEU A 162 -12.18 9.65 3.98
CA LEU A 162 -10.73 9.79 3.89
C LEU A 162 -10.26 10.83 4.91
N ILE A 163 -9.15 10.56 5.57
CA ILE A 163 -8.47 11.49 6.47
C ILE A 163 -7.06 11.69 5.87
N ARG A 164 -6.76 12.89 5.40
CA ARG A 164 -5.57 13.21 4.58
C ARG A 164 -4.64 14.20 5.26
N GLY A 165 -3.44 14.35 4.71
CA GLY A 165 -2.38 15.21 5.23
C GLY A 165 -1.56 14.53 6.35
N LEU A 166 -1.50 13.19 6.31
CA LEU A 166 -0.90 12.40 7.36
C LEU A 166 0.55 12.07 7.01
N VAL A 167 1.36 11.85 8.05
CA VAL A 167 2.63 11.14 7.88
C VAL A 167 2.38 9.69 7.44
N THR A 168 3.36 9.08 6.76
CA THR A 168 3.30 7.67 6.37
C THR A 168 2.99 6.78 7.57
N ASN A 169 2.01 5.89 7.41
CA ASN A 169 1.63 4.88 8.40
C ASN A 169 1.22 5.46 9.76
N ALA A 170 0.68 6.69 9.78
CA ALA A 170 0.13 7.29 11.01
C ALA A 170 -0.97 6.41 11.62
N GLN A 171 -0.96 6.27 12.95
CA GLN A 171 -2.06 5.65 13.69
C GLN A 171 -3.22 6.64 13.81
N VAL A 172 -4.42 6.17 13.46
CA VAL A 172 -5.65 6.98 13.51
C VAL A 172 -6.68 6.30 14.40
N LYS A 173 -7.07 6.98 15.47
CA LYS A 173 -8.13 6.55 16.39
C LYS A 173 -9.32 7.47 16.27
N ILE A 174 -10.49 6.91 15.97
CA ILE A 174 -11.72 7.66 15.80
C ILE A 174 -12.59 7.47 17.03
N THR A 175 -13.03 8.56 17.64
CA THR A 175 -13.89 8.55 18.83
C THR A 175 -15.18 9.32 18.60
N ASP A 176 -16.19 9.03 19.41
CA ASP A 176 -17.30 9.97 19.62
C ASP A 176 -16.85 11.16 20.51
N VAL A 177 -17.77 12.10 20.77
CA VAL A 177 -17.52 13.26 21.63
C VAL A 177 -17.38 12.91 23.12
N GLU A 178 -17.79 11.72 23.55
CA GLU A 178 -17.63 11.23 24.92
C GLU A 178 -16.23 10.60 25.12
N GLY A 179 -15.50 10.35 24.03
CA GLY A 179 -14.15 9.78 24.03
C GLY A 179 -14.13 8.26 23.85
N ASN A 180 -15.26 7.63 23.54
CA ASN A 180 -15.29 6.20 23.25
C ASN A 180 -14.70 5.95 21.85
N ILE A 181 -13.73 5.05 21.75
CA ILE A 181 -13.15 4.67 20.45
C ILE A 181 -14.20 3.86 19.69
N VAL A 182 -14.52 4.32 18.48
CA VAL A 182 -15.48 3.67 17.57
C VAL A 182 -14.80 2.92 16.45
N TYR A 183 -13.59 3.34 16.06
CA TYR A 183 -12.79 2.72 15.01
C TYR A 183 -11.31 3.07 15.19
N GLU A 184 -10.42 2.22 14.70
CA GLU A 184 -8.97 2.43 14.70
C GLU A 184 -8.39 1.86 13.39
N THR A 185 -7.41 2.55 12.81
CA THR A 185 -6.70 2.12 11.60
C THR A 185 -5.30 2.73 11.55
N VAL A 186 -4.47 2.22 10.64
CA VAL A 186 -3.22 2.83 10.20
C VAL A 186 -3.47 3.53 8.85
N ALA A 187 -2.75 4.62 8.58
CA ALA A 187 -2.79 5.30 7.30
C ALA A 187 -2.11 4.46 6.20
N GLU A 188 -2.70 4.43 5.02
CA GLU A 188 -2.12 3.90 3.79
C GLU A 188 -1.24 5.00 3.19
N GLY A 189 0.01 5.05 3.64
CA GLY A 189 0.88 6.19 3.40
C GLY A 189 0.31 7.46 4.07
N GLY A 190 0.06 8.52 3.29
CA GLY A 190 -0.41 9.82 3.79
C GLY A 190 -1.91 9.98 4.03
N GLN A 191 -2.70 8.90 3.90
CA GLN A 191 -4.15 8.95 4.16
C GLN A 191 -4.68 7.75 4.92
N ALA A 192 -5.62 7.97 5.83
CA ALA A 192 -6.37 6.91 6.49
C ALA A 192 -7.80 6.81 5.94
N ILE A 193 -8.35 5.61 5.96
CA ILE A 193 -9.65 5.30 5.36
C ILE A 193 -10.59 4.76 6.44
N TRP A 194 -11.79 5.31 6.49
CA TRP A 194 -12.84 4.85 7.39
C TRP A 194 -14.16 4.66 6.66
N SER A 195 -14.81 3.50 6.82
CA SER A 195 -16.11 3.21 6.18
C SER A 195 -17.32 3.91 6.85
N GLY A 196 -17.08 4.71 7.90
CA GLY A 196 -18.14 5.29 8.73
C GLY A 196 -18.86 4.24 9.58
N ARG A 197 -18.24 3.08 9.80
CA ARG A 197 -18.78 1.99 10.62
C ARG A 197 -17.94 1.79 11.88
N ASN A 198 -18.58 1.36 12.95
CA ASN A 198 -17.88 0.99 14.18
C ASN A 198 -17.22 -0.40 14.05
N PHE A 199 -16.55 -0.85 15.12
CA PHE A 199 -15.95 -2.21 15.20
C PHE A 199 -16.95 -3.36 14.97
N ASP A 200 -18.25 -3.16 15.25
CA ASP A 200 -19.30 -4.17 14.99
C ASP A 200 -19.77 -4.16 13.53
N GLY A 201 -19.14 -3.35 12.66
CA GLY A 201 -19.56 -3.15 11.27
C GLY A 201 -20.86 -2.36 11.12
N GLN A 202 -21.38 -1.76 12.19
CA GLN A 202 -22.61 -0.97 12.17
C GLN A 202 -22.31 0.48 11.79
N ARG A 203 -23.18 1.07 10.96
CA ARG A 203 -23.08 2.49 10.60
C ARG A 203 -23.18 3.34 11.87
N VAL A 204 -22.23 4.25 12.07
CA VAL A 204 -22.23 5.12 13.24
C VAL A 204 -23.41 6.09 13.22
N LYS A 205 -23.87 6.54 14.39
CA LYS A 205 -25.01 7.46 14.51
C LYS A 205 -24.66 8.86 14.03
N THR A 206 -25.68 9.67 13.75
CA THR A 206 -25.51 11.11 13.48
C THR A 206 -24.80 11.77 14.66
N GLY A 207 -23.73 12.53 14.38
CA GLY A 207 -22.91 13.13 15.42
C GLY A 207 -21.57 13.65 14.90
N VAL A 208 -20.80 14.26 15.80
CA VAL A 208 -19.42 14.65 15.53
C VAL A 208 -18.50 13.56 16.07
N TYR A 209 -17.54 13.15 15.25
CA TYR A 209 -16.48 12.22 15.60
C TYR A 209 -15.14 12.95 15.53
N LEU A 210 -14.20 12.54 16.37
CA LEU A 210 -12.84 13.08 16.42
C LEU A 210 -11.89 12.00 15.93
N ALA A 211 -11.07 12.31 14.94
CA ALA A 211 -9.95 11.47 14.56
C ALA A 211 -8.69 12.02 15.23
N TYR A 212 -8.06 11.21 16.07
CA TYR A 212 -6.76 11.47 16.69
C TYR A 212 -5.70 10.77 15.87
N ILE A 213 -4.68 11.52 15.46
CA ILE A 213 -3.60 11.07 14.60
C ILE A 213 -2.29 11.16 15.37
N THR A 214 -1.48 10.12 15.27
CA THR A 214 -0.11 10.11 15.77
C THR A 214 0.81 9.35 14.81
N ASP A 215 2.05 9.81 14.66
CA ASP A 215 3.12 8.98 14.10
C ASP A 215 3.49 7.84 15.08
N GLU A 216 4.31 6.88 14.63
CA GLU A 216 4.75 5.74 15.43
C GLU A 216 5.53 6.15 16.69
N LEU A 217 6.27 7.26 16.62
CA LEU A 217 7.09 7.76 17.72
C LEU A 217 6.33 8.69 18.67
N GLY A 218 5.09 9.07 18.36
CA GLY A 218 4.29 10.01 19.16
C GLY A 218 4.77 11.46 19.10
N THR A 219 5.59 11.82 18.12
CA THR A 219 6.17 13.16 17.96
C THR A 219 5.29 14.09 17.14
N SER A 220 4.58 13.56 16.15
CA SER A 220 3.71 14.30 15.24
C SER A 220 2.26 13.91 15.53
N THR A 221 1.50 14.82 16.14
CA THR A 221 0.09 14.59 16.50
C THR A 221 -0.83 15.59 15.82
N ALA A 222 -1.99 15.12 15.36
CA ALA A 222 -3.03 15.97 14.82
C ALA A 222 -4.42 15.50 15.26
N ILE A 223 -5.41 16.39 15.14
CA ILE A 223 -6.82 16.06 15.39
C ILE A 223 -7.66 16.69 14.29
N THR A 224 -8.57 15.91 13.70
CA THR A 224 -9.59 16.45 12.80
C THR A 224 -11.00 15.99 13.20
N LYS A 225 -12.02 16.71 12.73
CA LYS A 225 -13.42 16.49 13.09
C LYS A 225 -14.21 16.00 11.90
N ILE A 226 -15.07 15.01 12.12
CA ILE A 226 -15.93 14.42 11.09
C ILE A 226 -17.38 14.55 11.54
N LEU A 227 -18.19 15.29 10.79
CA LEU A 227 -19.63 15.38 11.03
C LEU A 227 -20.33 14.30 10.19
N VAL A 228 -21.02 13.36 10.84
CA VAL A 228 -21.84 12.34 10.18
C VAL A 228 -23.31 12.69 10.33
N VAL A 229 -24.06 12.64 9.23
CA VAL A 229 -25.52 12.80 9.19
C VAL A 229 -26.12 11.59 8.49
N ASN A 230 -26.97 10.83 9.19
CA ASN A 230 -27.75 9.72 8.62
C ASN A 230 -29.23 10.09 8.49
#